data_AF-F9WXC1-F1
#
_entry.id   AF-F9WXC1-F1
#
_cell.length_a   1.000
_cell.length_b   1.000
_cell.length_c   1.000
_cell.angle_alpha   90.00
_cell.angle_beta   90.00
_cell.angle_gamma   90.00
#
_symmetry.space_group_name_H-M   'P 1'
#
loop_
_entity.id
_entity.type
_entity.pdbx_description
1 polymer ?
#
loop_
_entity_poly.entity_id
_entity_poly.type
_entity_poly.pdbx_seq_one_letter_code
_entity_poly.pdbx_strand_id
1 'polypeptide(L)' 'SLALYNFEPENDNELRLVEGQTILVSYRHGQGWLVAENPKTGEQGLVPEEYVRLLR' A
#
# COMPACT_ATOMS: atom_id res chain seq x y z
N SER A 1 5.88 6.79 1.74
CA SER A 1 6.39 5.44 2.01
C SER A 1 6.75 4.74 0.71
N LEU A 2 7.46 3.60 0.75
CA LEU A 2 7.93 2.87 -0.42
C LEU A 2 7.43 1.41 -0.39
N ALA A 3 6.89 0.91 -1.51
CA ALA A 3 6.61 -0.51 -1.69
C ALA A 3 7.93 -1.29 -1.84
N LEU A 4 8.08 -2.37 -1.06
CA LEU A 4 9.24 -3.25 -1.07
C LEU A 4 9.09 -4.41 -2.06
N TYR A 5 7.86 -4.78 -2.38
CA TYR A 5 7.54 -5.89 -3.27
C TYR A 5 6.32 -5.54 -4.12
N ASN A 6 6.12 -6.29 -5.20
CA ASN A 6 4.85 -6.27 -5.91
C ASN A 6 3.76 -6.88 -5.03
N PHE A 7 2.55 -6.33 -5.11
CA PHE A 7 1.36 -6.89 -4.47
C PHE A 7 0.23 -6.86 -5.48
N GLU A 8 -0.31 -8.03 -5.80
CA GLU A 8 -1.42 -8.21 -6.73
C GLU A 8 -2.71 -8.35 -5.91
N PRO A 9 -3.70 -7.45 -6.06
CA PRO A 9 -4.95 -7.51 -5.32
C PRO A 9 -5.73 -8.81 -5.56
N GLU A 10 -6.19 -9.44 -4.50
CA GLU A 10 -7.14 -10.57 -4.55
C GLU A 10 -8.59 -10.09 -4.33
N ASN A 11 -8.77 -8.90 -3.74
CA ASN A 11 -10.07 -8.31 -3.42
C ASN A 11 -10.17 -6.86 -3.93
N ASP A 12 -11.39 -6.38 -4.21
CA ASP A 12 -11.64 -5.04 -4.75
C ASP A 12 -11.24 -3.88 -3.81
N ASN A 13 -11.05 -4.15 -2.53
CA ASN A 13 -10.65 -3.15 -1.52
C ASN A 13 -9.13 -3.06 -1.32
N GLU A 14 -8.35 -3.77 -2.11
CA GLU A 14 -6.89 -3.82 -2.05
C GLU A 14 -6.25 -2.95 -3.13
N LEU A 15 -5.09 -2.37 -2.81
CA LEU A 15 -4.35 -1.51 -3.73
C LEU A 15 -3.15 -2.26 -4.30
N ARG A 16 -3.07 -2.38 -5.64
CA ARG A 16 -1.89 -2.96 -6.29
C ARG A 16 -0.62 -2.18 -5.93
N LEU A 17 0.44 -2.90 -5.59
CA LEU A 17 1.78 -2.32 -5.42
C LEU A 17 2.73 -2.79 -6.53
N VAL A 18 3.59 -1.88 -6.97
CA VAL A 18 4.78 -2.18 -7.75
C VAL A 18 6.01 -1.95 -6.87
N GLU A 19 6.95 -2.88 -6.85
CA GLU A 19 8.21 -2.74 -6.10
C GLU A 19 8.91 -1.41 -6.45
N GLY A 20 9.33 -0.68 -5.42
CA GLY A 20 9.94 0.65 -5.56
C GLY A 20 8.96 1.80 -5.81
N GLN A 21 7.65 1.54 -5.87
CA GLN A 21 6.64 2.59 -5.99
C GLN A 21 6.51 3.41 -4.69
N THR A 22 6.41 4.73 -4.84
CA THR A 22 6.01 5.62 -3.74
C THR A 22 4.50 5.55 -3.52
N ILE A 23 4.11 5.34 -2.26
CA ILE A 23 2.71 5.38 -1.80
C ILE A 23 2.57 6.32 -0.61
N LEU A 24 1.36 6.87 -0.44
CA LEU A 24 0.95 7.63 0.74
C LEU A 24 0.25 6.68 1.71
N VAL A 25 0.77 6.51 2.92
CA VAL A 25 0.12 5.67 3.93
C VAL A 25 -0.71 6.58 4.83
N SER A 26 -2.02 6.33 4.85
CA SER A 26 -2.99 7.13 5.61
C SER A 26 -3.05 6.68 7.06
N TYR A 27 -3.33 5.40 7.29
CA TYR A 27 -3.39 4.82 8.65
C TYR A 27 -3.24 3.29 8.62
N ARG A 28 -3.02 2.71 9.81
CA ARG A 28 -2.99 1.26 10.02
C ARG A 28 -4.42 0.77 10.23
N HIS A 29 -4.90 -0.13 9.37
CA HIS A 29 -6.23 -0.73 9.50
C HIS A 29 -6.26 -1.83 10.58
N GLY A 30 -5.10 -2.44 10.85
CA GLY A 30 -4.93 -3.54 11.81
C GLY A 30 -4.62 -4.87 11.11
N GLN A 31 -4.24 -5.89 11.90
CA GLN A 31 -3.96 -7.25 11.39
C GLN A 31 -2.94 -7.30 10.24
N GLY A 32 -1.94 -6.41 10.26
CA GLY A 32 -0.89 -6.35 9.22
C GLY A 32 -1.30 -5.61 7.95
N TRP A 33 -2.38 -4.81 7.98
CA TRP A 33 -2.83 -4.02 6.83
C TRP A 33 -2.71 -2.51 7.05
N LEU A 34 -2.32 -1.81 5.98
CA LEU A 34 -2.29 -0.36 5.87
C LEU A 34 -3.35 0.11 4.89
N VAL A 35 -3.97 1.25 5.16
CA VAL A 35 -4.69 2.01 4.13
C VAL A 35 -3.70 2.93 3.46
N ALA A 36 -3.55 2.80 2.14
CA ALA A 36 -2.63 3.58 1.35
C ALA A 36 -3.31 4.14 0.09
N GLU A 37 -2.68 5.17 -0.48
CA GLU A 37 -3.05 5.81 -1.73
C GLU A 37 -1.86 5.77 -2.71
N ASN A 38 -2.17 5.49 -3.98
CA ASN A 38 -1.26 5.72 -5.08
C ASN A 38 -1.32 7.21 -5.48
N PRO A 39 -0.29 8.03 -5.19
CA PRO A 39 -0.33 9.47 -5.45
C PRO A 39 -0.40 9.83 -6.94
N LYS A 40 -0.15 8.88 -7.84
CA LYS A 40 -0.24 9.11 -9.30
C LYS A 40 -1.66 8.93 -9.83
N THR A 41 -2.41 7.99 -9.29
CA THR A 41 -3.76 7.63 -9.78
C THR A 41 -4.88 8.10 -8.85
N GLY A 42 -4.56 8.40 -7.59
CA GLY A 42 -5.53 8.67 -6.53
C GLY A 42 -6.25 7.41 -6.02
N GLU A 43 -5.89 6.23 -6.52
CA GLU A 43 -6.46 4.97 -6.07
C GLU A 43 -6.07 4.68 -4.63
N GLN A 44 -7.04 4.25 -3.83
CA GLN A 44 -6.87 3.93 -2.42
C GLN A 44 -7.25 2.49 -2.17
N GLY A 45 -6.57 1.85 -1.23
CA GLY A 45 -6.90 0.50 -0.82
C GLY A 45 -5.98 -0.04 0.26
N LEU A 46 -6.26 -1.27 0.64
CA LEU A 46 -5.47 -2.01 1.61
C LEU A 46 -4.19 -2.55 0.98
N VAL A 47 -3.09 -2.43 1.71
CA VAL A 47 -1.80 -3.05 1.35
C VAL A 47 -1.20 -3.76 2.56
N PRO A 48 -0.47 -4.88 2.38
CA PRO A 48 0.21 -5.55 3.47
C PRO A 48 1.28 -4.65 4.07
N GLU A 49 1.32 -4.52 5.38
CA GLU A 49 2.29 -3.68 6.09
C GLU A 49 3.73 -4.14 5.83
N GLU A 50 3.96 -5.45 5.87
CA GLU A 50 5.28 -6.05 5.64
C GLU A 50 5.82 -5.79 4.23
N TYR A 51 4.98 -5.34 3.30
CA TYR A 51 5.34 -5.02 1.93
C TYR A 51 5.71 -3.54 1.77
N VAL A 52 5.67 -2.75 2.85
CA VAL A 52 5.85 -1.30 2.81
C VAL A 52 6.93 -0.86 3.78
N ARG A 53 7.94 -0.17 3.26
CA ARG A 53 8.85 0.62 4.09
C ARG A 53 8.22 1.96 4.41
N LEU A 54 7.78 2.12 5.65
CA LEU A 54 7.29 3.39 6.17
C LEU A 54 8.45 4.38 6.28
N LEU A 55 8.30 5.51 5.60
CA LEU A 55 9.22 6.65 5.73
C LEU A 55 8.62 7.57 6.80
N ARG A 56 9.44 7.94 7.80
CA ARG A 56 9.09 8.93 8.81
C ARG A 56 9.33 10.34 8.28
#